data_AF-A0A8J8J1A1-F1
#
_entry.id   AF-A0A8J8J1A1-F1
#
_cell.length_a   1.000
_cell.length_b   1.000
_cell.length_c   1.000
_cell.angle_alpha   90.00
_cell.angle_beta   90.00
_cell.angle_gamma   90.00
#
_symmetry.space_group_name_H-M   'P 1'
#
loop_
_entity.id
_entity.type
_entity.pdbx_description
1 polymer ?
#
loop_
_entity_poly.entity_id
_entity_poly.type
_entity_poly.pdbx_seq_one_letter_code
_entity_poly.pdbx_strand_id
1 'polypeptide(L)'
;MQYGELSPRIKRVYAQVRYLDDYHWEISGDKIVGIHKKSNVRVTIDVADNKEHAEKLAEGDGVGIRIIAVPDKSVFYIHNGAFILTYRYIKATLADINDHIVWSGFKVVEDGGSLIQEDLYEYLGGVLINHIKNNMLAGQDYIFWQFYKCEECGKYVDVESLERHLKGHGIKHHEKSEERYEVFEINFRDGKVYDKYGKEVPMKEFSEEARDFLDEILAGSRITGE
;
A
#
# COMPACT_ATOMS: atom_id res chain seq x y z
N MET A 1 14.66 29.13 0.30
CA MET A 1 13.61 29.49 -0.67
C MET A 1 12.37 29.86 0.11
N GLN A 2 11.72 31.00 -0.19
CA GLN A 2 10.46 31.33 0.47
C GLN A 2 9.29 30.71 -0.30
N TYR A 3 8.28 30.18 0.39
CA TYR A 3 7.09 29.59 -0.25
C TYR A 3 6.39 30.56 -1.22
N GLY A 4 6.45 31.86 -0.92
CA GLY A 4 5.92 32.94 -1.77
C GLY A 4 6.51 32.95 -3.19
N GLU A 5 7.74 32.50 -3.37
CA GLU A 5 8.48 32.52 -4.64
C GLU A 5 8.15 31.32 -5.54
N LEU A 6 7.49 30.28 -5.00
CA LEU A 6 7.10 29.11 -5.78
C LEU A 6 6.10 29.49 -6.86
N SER A 7 6.19 28.82 -8.02
CA SER A 7 5.26 29.03 -9.12
C SER A 7 3.82 28.69 -8.70
N PRO A 8 2.80 29.39 -9.24
CA PRO A 8 1.40 29.06 -8.98
C PRO A 8 1.04 27.62 -9.35
N ARG A 9 1.81 26.97 -10.22
CA ARG A 9 1.64 25.59 -10.64
C ARG A 9 2.02 24.63 -9.52
N ILE A 10 3.22 24.78 -8.94
CA ILE A 10 3.67 23.99 -7.78
C ILE A 10 2.75 24.19 -6.59
N LYS A 11 2.38 25.43 -6.28
CA LYS A 11 1.45 25.74 -5.18
C LYS A 11 0.11 25.04 -5.35
N ARG A 12 -0.41 24.94 -6.57
CA ARG A 12 -1.68 24.25 -6.87
C ARG A 12 -1.59 22.76 -6.63
N VAL A 13 -0.53 22.11 -7.09
CA VAL A 13 -0.31 20.67 -6.87
C VAL A 13 -0.06 20.39 -5.38
N TYR A 14 0.82 21.17 -4.74
CA TYR A 14 1.11 21.04 -3.31
C TYR A 14 -0.14 21.21 -2.44
N ALA A 15 -1.03 22.15 -2.78
CA ALA A 15 -2.29 22.33 -2.07
C ALA A 15 -3.22 21.11 -2.15
N GLN A 16 -3.08 20.21 -3.14
CA GLN A 16 -3.83 18.96 -3.19
C GLN A 16 -3.30 17.90 -2.23
N VAL A 17 -1.98 17.87 -1.99
CA VAL A 17 -1.32 16.75 -1.30
C VAL A 17 -1.00 17.03 0.17
N ARG A 18 -0.83 18.30 0.56
CA ARG A 18 -0.39 18.70 1.91
C ARG A 18 -1.29 18.24 3.09
N TYR A 19 -2.49 17.76 2.79
CA TYR A 19 -3.45 17.26 3.78
C TYR A 19 -3.33 15.76 4.02
N LEU A 20 -2.55 15.04 3.21
CA LEU A 20 -2.23 13.63 3.39
C LEU A 20 -1.04 13.56 4.34
N ASP A 21 -1.34 13.45 5.64
CA ASP A 21 -0.35 13.46 6.69
C ASP A 21 0.32 12.10 6.92
N ASP A 22 -0.07 11.05 6.21
CA ASP A 22 0.71 9.81 6.09
C ASP A 22 2.09 10.06 5.45
N TYR A 23 2.25 11.18 4.75
CA TYR A 23 3.49 11.59 4.11
C TYR A 23 4.09 12.83 4.77
N HIS A 24 5.42 12.83 4.94
CA HIS A 24 6.21 14.03 5.18
C HIS A 24 6.53 14.70 3.84
N TRP A 25 6.20 15.97 3.68
CA TRP A 25 6.30 16.68 2.40
C TRP A 25 7.43 17.70 2.39
N GLU A 26 8.24 17.65 1.33
CA GLU A 26 9.28 18.62 1.00
C GLU A 26 9.02 19.22 -0.38
N ILE A 27 9.38 20.49 -0.57
CA ILE A 27 9.34 21.16 -1.88
C ILE A 27 10.74 21.66 -2.21
N SER A 28 11.27 21.22 -3.35
CA SER A 28 12.57 21.67 -3.85
C SER A 28 12.43 22.12 -5.30
N GLY A 29 12.37 23.44 -5.50
CA GLY A 29 12.21 24.02 -6.83
C GLY A 29 10.85 23.70 -7.44
N ASP A 30 10.85 22.91 -8.51
CA ASP A 30 9.69 22.44 -9.25
C ASP A 30 9.24 21.02 -8.89
N LYS A 31 9.82 20.43 -7.83
CA LYS A 31 9.50 19.09 -7.35
C LYS A 31 8.89 19.11 -5.97
N ILE A 32 7.92 18.23 -5.76
CA ILE A 32 7.34 17.94 -4.44
C ILE A 32 7.72 16.49 -4.11
N VAL A 33 8.31 16.27 -2.94
CA VAL A 33 8.73 14.94 -2.47
C VAL A 33 7.92 14.60 -1.24
N GLY A 34 7.30 13.42 -1.24
CA GLY A 34 6.64 12.84 -0.08
C GLY A 34 7.43 11.64 0.43
N ILE A 35 7.64 11.54 1.73
CA ILE A 35 8.16 10.33 2.39
C ILE A 35 7.05 9.74 3.25
N HIS A 36 6.60 8.53 2.95
CA HIS A 36 5.59 7.84 3.74
C HIS A 36 6.15 7.58 5.14
N LYS A 37 5.52 8.14 6.17
CA LYS A 37 6.07 8.23 7.53
C LYS A 37 6.30 6.87 8.18
N LYS A 38 5.50 5.87 7.83
CA LYS A 38 5.59 4.51 8.41
C LYS A 38 6.67 3.68 7.73
N SER A 39 6.72 3.69 6.40
CA SER A 39 7.55 2.76 5.61
C SER A 39 8.81 3.39 5.00
N ASN A 40 8.95 4.72 5.08
CA ASN A 40 9.97 5.50 4.37
C ASN A 40 9.89 5.39 2.83
N VAL A 41 8.80 4.88 2.26
CA VAL A 41 8.59 4.88 0.80
C VAL A 41 8.55 6.31 0.28
N ARG A 42 9.39 6.59 -0.71
CA ARG A 42 9.47 7.89 -1.37
C ARG A 42 8.49 8.00 -2.53
N VAL A 43 7.77 9.12 -2.59
CA VAL A 43 6.98 9.54 -3.74
C VAL A 43 7.55 10.86 -4.26
N THR A 44 7.84 10.92 -5.55
CA THR A 44 8.31 12.14 -6.23
C THR A 44 7.22 12.63 -7.16
N ILE A 45 6.82 13.89 -7.01
CA ILE A 45 5.81 14.56 -7.82
C ILE A 45 6.49 15.66 -8.64
N ASP A 46 6.65 15.41 -9.93
CA ASP A 46 7.03 16.42 -10.91
C ASP A 46 5.77 17.12 -11.45
N VAL A 47 5.90 18.36 -11.92
CA VAL A 47 4.76 19.13 -12.44
C VAL A 47 5.03 19.63 -13.84
N ALA A 48 4.25 19.10 -14.79
CA ALA A 48 4.38 19.41 -16.22
C ALA A 48 3.34 20.42 -16.70
N ASP A 49 3.60 21.01 -17.87
CA ASP A 49 2.71 21.98 -18.52
C ASP A 49 1.57 21.33 -19.29
N ASN A 50 1.83 20.16 -19.84
CA ASN A 50 0.91 19.39 -20.65
C ASN A 50 1.33 17.92 -20.71
N LYS A 51 0.54 17.10 -21.41
CA LYS A 51 0.80 15.68 -21.64
C LYS A 51 2.18 15.40 -22.28
N GLU A 52 2.56 16.13 -23.33
CA GLU A 52 3.83 15.91 -24.04
C GLU A 52 5.05 16.21 -23.14
N HIS A 53 4.98 17.30 -22.36
CA HIS A 53 6.00 17.60 -21.36
C HIS A 53 6.06 16.49 -20.29
N ALA A 54 4.92 15.96 -19.85
CA ALA A 54 4.89 14.88 -18.87
C ALA A 54 5.54 13.59 -19.37
N GLU A 55 5.31 13.21 -20.62
CA GLU A 55 5.93 12.02 -21.22
C GLU A 55 7.46 12.17 -21.30
N LYS A 56 7.97 13.34 -21.68
CA LYS A 56 9.41 13.63 -21.66
C LYS A 56 10.00 13.55 -20.26
N LEU A 57 9.29 14.03 -19.23
CA LEU A 57 9.74 13.91 -17.84
C LEU A 57 9.75 12.45 -17.37
N ALA A 58 8.86 11.61 -17.88
CA ALA A 58 8.77 10.19 -17.53
C ALA A 58 9.94 9.36 -18.10
N GLU A 59 10.64 9.84 -19.14
CA GLU A 59 11.84 9.20 -19.67
C GLU A 59 13.06 9.30 -18.73
N GLY A 60 13.07 10.26 -17.81
CA GLY A 60 14.15 10.39 -16.83
C GLY A 60 14.09 9.31 -15.74
N ASP A 61 15.19 9.12 -15.02
CA ASP A 61 15.19 8.26 -13.83
C ASP A 61 14.62 8.98 -12.60
N GLY A 62 14.09 8.22 -11.65
CA GLY A 62 13.67 8.75 -10.36
C GLY A 62 13.66 7.69 -9.27
N VAL A 63 13.72 8.16 -8.01
CA VAL A 63 13.73 7.29 -6.83
C VAL A 63 12.31 7.15 -6.28
N GLY A 64 11.90 5.90 -6.06
CA GLY A 64 10.59 5.57 -5.50
C GLY A 64 9.46 5.72 -6.51
N ILE A 65 8.25 5.97 -6.01
CA ILE A 65 7.05 6.11 -6.84
C ILE A 65 7.07 7.47 -7.53
N ARG A 66 6.87 7.50 -8.85
CA ARG A 66 6.88 8.73 -9.63
C ARG A 66 5.47 9.12 -10.06
N ILE A 67 5.13 10.38 -9.82
CA ILE A 67 3.90 11.00 -10.27
C ILE A 67 4.26 12.27 -11.04
N ILE A 68 3.64 12.48 -12.19
CA ILE A 68 3.80 13.67 -13.00
C ILE A 68 2.41 14.30 -13.15
N ALA A 69 2.22 15.42 -12.46
CA ALA A 69 0.95 16.11 -12.41
C ALA A 69 0.82 17.08 -13.59
N VAL A 70 -0.27 16.97 -14.35
CA VAL A 70 -0.61 17.85 -15.48
C VAL A 70 -1.89 18.65 -15.24
N PRO A 71 -2.06 19.83 -15.86
CA PRO A 71 -3.29 20.61 -15.79
C PRO A 71 -4.40 20.08 -16.71
N ASP A 72 -4.06 19.28 -17.73
CA ASP A 72 -4.97 18.68 -18.70
C ASP A 72 -6.06 17.88 -17.98
N LYS A 73 -7.29 17.94 -18.50
CA LYS A 73 -8.42 17.19 -17.94
C LYS A 73 -8.39 15.74 -18.40
N SER A 74 -8.91 14.85 -17.55
CA SER A 74 -9.12 13.43 -17.88
C SER A 74 -7.84 12.70 -18.32
N VAL A 75 -6.71 13.08 -17.73
CA VAL A 75 -5.43 12.39 -17.93
C VAL A 75 -5.19 11.47 -16.74
N PHE A 76 -5.04 10.17 -17.02
CA PHE A 76 -4.61 9.17 -16.04
C PHE A 76 -4.05 7.95 -16.76
N TYR A 77 -2.73 7.76 -16.74
CA TYR A 77 -2.08 6.57 -17.28
C TYR A 77 -0.68 6.39 -16.69
N ILE A 78 -0.05 5.24 -16.95
CA ILE A 78 1.33 4.97 -16.57
C ILE A 78 2.19 5.00 -17.83
N HIS A 79 3.32 5.69 -17.77
CA HIS A 79 4.32 5.75 -18.84
C HIS A 79 5.70 5.63 -18.22
N ASN A 80 6.50 4.66 -18.67
CA ASN A 80 7.85 4.37 -18.14
C ASN A 80 7.90 4.26 -16.60
N GLY A 81 6.88 3.63 -15.99
CA GLY A 81 6.79 3.47 -14.54
C GLY A 81 6.36 4.71 -13.75
N ALA A 82 6.12 5.85 -14.40
CA ALA A 82 5.57 7.05 -13.78
C ALA A 82 4.06 7.16 -14.01
N PHE A 83 3.30 7.53 -12.98
CA PHE A 83 1.92 7.95 -13.13
C PHE A 83 1.86 9.33 -13.77
N ILE A 84 1.21 9.46 -14.92
CA ILE A 84 0.88 10.75 -15.53
C ILE A 84 -0.61 10.99 -15.31
N LEU A 85 -0.94 12.02 -14.52
CA LEU A 85 -2.31 12.27 -14.11
C LEU A 85 -2.66 13.75 -14.02
N THR A 86 -3.94 14.07 -14.24
CA THR A 86 -4.51 15.37 -13.92
C THR A 86 -4.29 15.65 -12.43
N TYR A 87 -3.72 16.81 -12.07
CA TYR A 87 -3.35 17.11 -10.67
C TYR A 87 -4.51 16.99 -9.66
N ARG A 88 -5.77 17.05 -10.12
CA ARG A 88 -6.96 16.86 -9.27
C ARG A 88 -7.12 15.42 -8.77
N TYR A 89 -6.54 14.44 -9.45
CA TYR A 89 -6.61 13.02 -9.06
C TYR A 89 -5.51 12.64 -8.06
N ILE A 90 -4.48 13.47 -7.90
CA ILE A 90 -3.30 13.13 -7.10
C ILE A 90 -3.63 12.79 -5.65
N LYS A 91 -4.62 13.46 -5.05
CA LYS A 91 -5.02 13.19 -3.68
C LYS A 91 -5.56 11.77 -3.52
N ALA A 92 -6.45 11.35 -4.42
CA ALA A 92 -7.00 10.00 -4.42
C ALA A 92 -5.89 8.97 -4.69
N THR A 93 -5.06 9.21 -5.70
CA THR A 93 -3.96 8.30 -6.05
C THR A 93 -2.94 8.12 -4.92
N LEU A 94 -2.62 9.17 -4.16
CA LEU A 94 -1.71 9.06 -3.01
C LEU A 94 -2.34 8.35 -1.81
N ALA A 95 -3.66 8.48 -1.63
CA ALA A 95 -4.39 7.69 -0.65
C ALA A 95 -4.40 6.21 -1.07
N ASP A 96 -4.68 5.91 -2.33
CA ASP A 96 -4.58 4.54 -2.84
C ASP A 96 -3.15 3.99 -2.68
N ILE A 97 -2.11 4.77 -3.00
CA ILE A 97 -0.70 4.36 -2.78
C ILE A 97 -0.46 4.04 -1.29
N ASN A 98 -0.96 4.86 -0.37
CA ASN A 98 -0.84 4.62 1.07
C ASN A 98 -1.47 3.28 1.46
N ASP A 99 -2.68 3.00 0.97
CA ASP A 99 -3.41 1.77 1.28
C ASP A 99 -2.72 0.51 0.71
N HIS A 100 -1.83 0.70 -0.27
CA HIS A 100 -1.02 -0.37 -0.87
C HIS A 100 0.41 -0.42 -0.33
N ILE A 101 0.76 0.37 0.69
CA ILE A 101 1.99 0.21 1.45
C ILE A 101 1.64 -0.54 2.74
N VAL A 102 1.78 -1.86 2.69
CA VAL A 102 1.25 -2.77 3.71
C VAL A 102 2.40 -3.31 4.56
N TRP A 103 2.21 -3.35 5.87
CA TRP A 103 3.14 -4.00 6.79
C TRP A 103 3.12 -5.52 6.55
N SER A 104 4.30 -6.14 6.42
CA SER A 104 4.46 -7.57 6.14
C SER A 104 5.32 -8.31 7.15
N GLY A 105 5.71 -7.66 8.24
CA GLY A 105 6.45 -8.30 9.32
C GLY A 105 7.37 -7.37 10.08
N PHE A 106 8.15 -7.95 10.98
CA PHE A 106 9.10 -7.21 11.79
C PHE A 106 10.34 -8.07 12.10
N LYS A 107 11.40 -7.40 12.53
CA LYS A 107 12.60 -8.02 13.09
C LYS A 107 13.13 -7.19 14.25
N VAL A 108 13.49 -7.83 15.35
CA VAL A 108 14.18 -7.17 16.46
C VAL A 108 15.69 -7.27 16.26
N VAL A 109 16.37 -6.14 16.23
CA VAL A 109 17.82 -6.03 16.06
C VAL A 109 18.46 -5.34 17.27
N GLU A 110 19.73 -5.64 17.51
CA GLU A 110 20.53 -4.91 18.49
C GLU A 110 21.13 -3.67 17.82
N ASP A 111 20.97 -2.52 18.47
CA ASP A 111 21.58 -1.25 18.08
C ASP A 111 21.98 -0.47 19.34
N GLY A 112 23.28 -0.22 19.47
CA GLY A 112 23.82 0.62 20.55
C GLY A 112 23.50 0.14 21.97
N GLY A 113 23.42 -1.17 22.20
CA GLY A 113 23.08 -1.79 23.48
C GLY A 113 21.56 -1.87 23.76
N SER A 114 20.73 -1.51 22.79
CA SER A 114 19.26 -1.58 22.88
C SER A 114 18.70 -2.55 21.84
N LEU A 115 17.49 -3.05 22.08
CA LEU A 115 16.73 -3.81 21.09
C LEU A 115 15.75 -2.87 20.38
N ILE A 116 15.83 -2.79 19.06
CA ILE A 116 14.98 -1.96 18.21
C ILE A 116 14.19 -2.88 17.27
N GLN A 117 12.91 -2.58 17.07
CA GLN A 117 12.09 -3.25 16.06
C GLN A 117 12.27 -2.54 14.71
N GLU A 118 12.68 -3.30 13.71
CA GLU A 118 12.64 -2.94 12.30
C GLU A 118 11.37 -3.50 11.67
N ASP A 119 10.49 -2.62 11.20
CA ASP A 119 9.28 -3.01 10.47
C ASP A 119 9.56 -3.23 8.98
N LEU A 120 8.91 -4.25 8.43
CA LEU A 120 8.96 -4.59 7.02
C LEU A 120 7.66 -4.13 6.35
N TYR A 121 7.81 -3.36 5.27
CA TYR A 121 6.69 -2.88 4.47
C TYR A 121 6.86 -3.30 3.02
N GLU A 122 5.75 -3.65 2.37
CA GLU A 122 5.68 -3.98 0.95
C GLU A 122 4.78 -2.99 0.22
N TYR A 123 5.25 -2.49 -0.93
CA TYR A 123 4.44 -1.68 -1.83
C TYR A 123 3.82 -2.55 -2.92
N LEU A 124 2.49 -2.70 -2.88
CA LEU A 124 1.71 -3.58 -3.75
C LEU A 124 1.30 -2.89 -5.06
N GLY A 125 2.29 -2.32 -5.77
CA GLY A 125 2.05 -1.49 -6.96
C GLY A 125 1.34 -2.20 -8.13
N GLY A 126 1.54 -3.52 -8.28
CA GLY A 126 0.83 -4.30 -9.30
C GLY A 126 -0.68 -4.40 -9.02
N VAL A 127 -1.04 -4.65 -7.76
CA VAL A 127 -2.43 -4.74 -7.30
C VAL A 127 -3.09 -3.37 -7.29
N LEU A 128 -2.37 -2.31 -6.90
CA LEU A 128 -2.83 -0.92 -7.00
C LEU A 128 -3.38 -0.58 -8.39
N ILE A 129 -2.66 -0.97 -9.44
CA ILE A 129 -3.10 -0.71 -10.82
C ILE A 129 -4.42 -1.42 -11.13
N ASN A 130 -4.60 -2.64 -10.64
CA ASN A 130 -5.83 -3.40 -10.83
C ASN A 130 -6.99 -2.75 -10.06
N HIS A 131 -6.77 -2.31 -8.82
CA HIS A 131 -7.77 -1.64 -8.01
C HIS A 131 -8.22 -0.31 -8.60
N ILE A 132 -7.28 0.50 -9.10
CA ILE A 132 -7.62 1.74 -9.81
C ILE A 132 -8.47 1.46 -11.05
N LYS A 133 -8.11 0.44 -11.86
CA LYS A 133 -8.88 0.07 -13.06
C LYS A 133 -10.30 -0.41 -12.74
N ASN A 134 -10.46 -1.13 -11.64
CA ASN A 134 -11.73 -1.70 -11.19
C ASN A 134 -12.53 -0.78 -10.24
N ASN A 135 -12.02 0.43 -10.00
CA ASN A 135 -12.57 1.38 -9.03
C ASN A 135 -12.86 0.70 -7.69
N MET A 136 -11.87 0.00 -7.15
CA MET A 136 -11.92 -0.70 -5.87
C MET A 136 -11.21 0.11 -4.79
N LEU A 137 -11.84 0.25 -3.64
CA LEU A 137 -11.35 1.00 -2.49
C LEU A 137 -11.10 0.08 -1.30
N ALA A 138 -9.94 0.23 -0.66
CA ALA A 138 -9.62 -0.49 0.57
C ALA A 138 -10.59 -0.10 1.70
N GLY A 139 -10.99 -1.07 2.52
CA GLY A 139 -11.99 -0.91 3.58
C GLY A 139 -13.45 -0.87 3.09
N GLN A 140 -13.69 -0.76 1.78
CA GLN A 140 -15.03 -0.77 1.19
C GLN A 140 -15.27 -2.01 0.34
N ASP A 141 -14.36 -2.30 -0.60
CA ASP A 141 -14.50 -3.40 -1.56
C ASP A 141 -13.62 -4.60 -1.21
N TYR A 142 -12.52 -4.34 -0.49
CA TYR A 142 -11.58 -5.34 -0.01
C TYR A 142 -10.81 -4.79 1.19
N ILE A 143 -10.06 -5.66 1.88
CA ILE A 143 -9.00 -5.27 2.81
C ILE A 143 -7.74 -6.10 2.54
N PHE A 144 -6.57 -5.54 2.83
CA PHE A 144 -5.35 -6.34 2.96
C PHE A 144 -5.22 -6.87 4.39
N TRP A 145 -4.86 -8.14 4.52
CA TRP A 145 -4.65 -8.76 5.82
C TRP A 145 -3.42 -9.67 5.81
N GLN A 146 -2.77 -9.78 6.97
CA GLN A 146 -1.54 -10.52 7.14
C GLN A 146 -1.85 -11.96 7.58
N PHE A 147 -1.27 -12.92 6.87
CA PHE A 147 -1.34 -14.33 7.20
C PHE A 147 0.06 -14.93 7.35
N TYR A 148 0.30 -15.57 8.48
CA TYR A 148 1.54 -16.31 8.72
C TYR A 148 1.46 -17.69 8.10
N LYS A 149 2.52 -18.11 7.41
CA LYS A 149 2.64 -19.48 6.89
C LYS A 149 3.27 -20.37 7.96
N CYS A 150 2.45 -21.20 8.60
CA CYS A 150 2.89 -22.07 9.68
C CYS A 150 3.95 -23.07 9.19
N GLU A 151 5.09 -23.12 9.88
CA GLU A 151 6.23 -23.98 9.53
C GLU A 151 5.95 -25.47 9.79
N GLU A 152 5.04 -25.78 10.73
CA GLU A 152 4.71 -27.16 11.12
C GLU A 152 3.66 -27.79 10.19
N CYS A 153 2.61 -27.05 9.82
CA CYS A 153 1.49 -27.59 9.03
C CYS A 153 1.39 -27.03 7.60
N GLY A 154 2.19 -26.01 7.27
CA GLY A 154 2.20 -25.35 5.97
C GLY A 154 0.99 -24.48 5.65
N LYS A 155 0.04 -24.33 6.58
CA LYS A 155 -1.20 -23.55 6.40
C LYS A 155 -1.01 -22.07 6.71
N TYR A 156 -1.81 -21.25 6.05
CA TYR A 156 -1.94 -19.83 6.38
C TYR A 156 -2.85 -19.63 7.58
N VAL A 157 -2.40 -18.80 8.52
CA VAL A 157 -3.08 -18.46 9.78
C VAL A 157 -3.15 -16.94 9.86
N ASP A 158 -4.31 -16.34 10.14
CA ASP A 158 -4.39 -14.89 10.36
C ASP A 158 -3.55 -14.47 11.56
N VAL A 159 -3.08 -13.22 11.55
CA VAL A 159 -2.17 -12.70 12.58
C VAL A 159 -2.81 -12.71 13.99
N GLU A 160 -4.13 -12.57 14.09
CA GLU A 160 -4.88 -12.58 15.35
C GLU A 160 -4.94 -13.97 16.00
N SER A 161 -5.01 -15.03 15.19
CA SER A 161 -5.09 -16.42 15.63
C SER A 161 -3.72 -17.08 15.81
N LEU A 162 -2.65 -16.43 15.36
CA LEU A 162 -1.31 -16.99 15.28
C LEU A 162 -0.80 -17.51 16.64
N GLU A 163 -0.96 -16.76 17.72
CA GLU A 163 -0.48 -17.16 19.06
C GLU A 163 -1.11 -18.50 19.49
N ARG A 164 -2.44 -18.61 19.35
CA ARG A 164 -3.19 -19.82 19.70
C ARG A 164 -2.78 -20.99 18.80
N HIS A 165 -2.61 -20.74 17.51
CA HIS A 165 -2.21 -21.76 16.55
C HIS A 165 -0.82 -22.33 16.87
N LEU A 166 0.18 -21.45 17.09
CA LEU A 166 1.55 -21.86 17.44
C LEU A 166 1.59 -22.63 18.77
N LYS A 167 0.79 -22.21 19.75
CA LYS A 167 0.64 -22.93 21.01
C LYS A 167 0.13 -24.37 20.81
N GLY A 168 -0.74 -24.60 19.82
CA GLY A 168 -1.20 -25.94 19.43
C GLY A 168 -0.07 -26.85 18.96
N HIS A 169 1.00 -26.29 18.41
CA HIS A 169 2.24 -27.01 18.03
C HIS A 169 3.31 -27.00 19.12
N GLY A 170 3.03 -26.45 20.31
CA GLY A 170 4.01 -26.32 21.39
C GLY A 170 5.05 -25.21 21.15
N ILE A 171 4.82 -24.31 20.19
CA ILE A 171 5.68 -23.17 19.89
C ILE A 171 5.21 -21.95 20.69
N LYS A 172 6.14 -21.28 21.36
CA LYS A 172 5.86 -20.03 22.09
C LYS A 172 6.07 -18.83 21.18
N HIS A 173 4.97 -18.19 20.80
CA HIS A 173 4.99 -17.03 19.90
C HIS A 173 5.90 -15.90 20.42
N HIS A 174 5.79 -15.55 21.70
CA HIS A 174 6.59 -14.49 22.33
C HIS A 174 8.10 -14.76 22.43
N GLU A 175 8.59 -15.96 22.09
CA GLU A 175 10.03 -16.24 21.99
C GLU A 175 10.58 -15.91 20.58
N LYS A 176 9.72 -15.57 19.61
CA LYS A 176 10.14 -15.13 18.27
C LYS A 176 10.56 -13.66 18.28
N SER A 177 11.64 -13.38 17.54
CA SER A 177 12.18 -12.02 17.35
C SER A 177 12.10 -11.55 15.90
N GLU A 178 11.62 -12.38 14.98
CA GLU A 178 11.36 -12.03 13.57
C GLU A 178 10.14 -12.81 13.09
N GLU A 179 9.26 -12.12 12.36
CA GLU A 179 8.08 -12.71 11.72
C GLU A 179 7.85 -12.06 10.36
N ARG A 180 7.44 -12.90 9.40
CA ARG A 180 7.07 -12.48 8.05
C ARG A 180 5.71 -13.05 7.71
N TYR A 181 4.91 -12.22 7.06
CA TYR A 181 3.53 -12.51 6.73
C TYR A 181 3.35 -12.42 5.22
N GLU A 182 2.53 -13.30 4.67
CA GLU A 182 1.95 -13.07 3.36
C GLU A 182 0.81 -12.07 3.51
N VAL A 183 0.74 -11.11 2.59
CA VAL A 183 -0.37 -10.15 2.53
C VAL A 183 -1.37 -10.66 1.50
N PHE A 184 -2.60 -10.90 1.95
CA PHE A 184 -3.71 -11.30 1.11
C PHE A 184 -4.78 -10.22 1.05
N GLU A 185 -5.40 -10.09 -0.12
CA GLU A 185 -6.60 -9.31 -0.33
C GLU A 185 -7.81 -10.17 0.01
N ILE A 186 -8.61 -9.75 0.99
CA ILE A 186 -9.92 -10.32 1.28
C ILE A 186 -10.94 -9.47 0.54
N ASN A 187 -11.53 -10.01 -0.54
CA ASN A 187 -12.39 -9.27 -1.44
C ASN A 187 -13.87 -9.44 -1.05
N PHE A 188 -14.53 -8.34 -0.70
CA PHE A 188 -15.91 -8.34 -0.25
C PHE A 188 -16.92 -8.43 -1.40
N ARG A 189 -16.52 -8.05 -2.62
CA ARG A 189 -17.41 -8.05 -3.78
C ARG A 189 -17.74 -9.47 -4.25
N ASP A 190 -16.76 -10.36 -4.24
CA ASP A 190 -16.92 -11.75 -4.69
C ASP A 190 -16.70 -12.81 -3.60
N GLY A 191 -16.32 -12.40 -2.39
CA GLY A 191 -16.16 -13.29 -1.25
C GLY A 191 -14.96 -14.22 -1.37
N LYS A 192 -13.91 -13.79 -2.05
CA LYS A 192 -12.69 -14.58 -2.28
C LYS A 192 -11.45 -13.94 -1.66
N VAL A 193 -10.40 -14.73 -1.58
CA VAL A 193 -9.08 -14.29 -1.10
C VAL A 193 -8.09 -14.34 -2.25
N TYR A 194 -7.31 -13.28 -2.43
CA TYR A 194 -6.29 -13.16 -3.47
C TYR A 194 -4.91 -12.91 -2.87
N ASP A 195 -3.87 -13.44 -3.52
CA ASP A 195 -2.50 -13.10 -3.19
C ASP A 195 -2.13 -11.68 -3.65
N LYS A 196 -0.96 -11.19 -3.22
CA LYS A 196 -0.41 -9.89 -3.62
C LYS A 196 -0.10 -9.74 -5.12
N TYR A 197 -0.39 -10.74 -5.93
CA TYR A 197 -0.30 -10.70 -7.40
C TYR A 197 -1.68 -10.77 -8.08
N GLY A 198 -2.76 -10.80 -7.31
CA GLY A 198 -4.14 -10.89 -7.81
C GLY A 198 -4.57 -12.31 -8.18
N LYS A 199 -3.90 -13.35 -7.67
CA LYS A 199 -4.27 -14.74 -7.90
C LYS A 199 -5.09 -15.29 -6.74
N GLU A 200 -6.22 -15.92 -7.05
CA GLU A 200 -7.10 -16.52 -6.05
C GLU A 200 -6.37 -17.61 -5.22
N VAL A 201 -6.50 -17.52 -3.90
CA VAL A 201 -5.95 -18.46 -2.93
C VAL A 201 -7.07 -19.38 -2.42
N PRO A 202 -7.01 -20.69 -2.69
CA PRO A 202 -8.06 -21.61 -2.25
C PRO A 202 -8.19 -21.70 -0.73
N MET A 203 -9.42 -21.75 -0.20
CA MET A 203 -9.71 -21.86 1.24
C MET A 203 -9.01 -23.03 1.95
N LYS A 204 -8.71 -24.11 1.22
CA LYS A 204 -7.96 -25.27 1.76
C LYS A 204 -6.53 -24.94 2.17
N GLU A 205 -5.95 -23.83 1.71
CA GLU A 205 -4.60 -23.39 2.08
C GLU A 205 -4.56 -22.75 3.47
N PHE A 206 -5.72 -22.41 4.03
CA PHE A 206 -5.88 -21.78 5.34
C PHE A 206 -6.13 -22.81 6.45
N SER A 207 -5.67 -22.50 7.66
CA SER A 207 -5.97 -23.29 8.86
C SER A 207 -7.48 -23.23 9.17
N GLU A 208 -7.93 -24.03 10.13
CA GLU A 208 -9.33 -24.00 10.56
C GLU A 208 -9.68 -22.63 11.14
N GLU A 209 -8.83 -22.09 12.03
CA GLU A 209 -9.08 -20.79 12.65
C GLU A 209 -9.13 -19.65 11.63
N ALA A 210 -8.23 -19.68 10.64
CA ALA A 210 -8.21 -18.69 9.57
C ALA A 210 -9.44 -18.77 8.66
N ARG A 211 -10.01 -19.96 8.46
CA ARG A 211 -11.26 -20.10 7.71
C ARG A 211 -12.44 -19.52 8.48
N ASP A 212 -12.53 -19.76 9.78
CA ASP A 212 -13.57 -19.17 10.63
C ASP A 212 -13.47 -17.64 10.60
N PHE A 213 -12.27 -17.08 10.74
CA PHE A 213 -12.01 -15.65 10.63
C PHE A 213 -12.44 -15.07 9.26
N LEU A 214 -12.06 -15.73 8.17
CA LEU A 214 -12.44 -15.31 6.81
C LEU A 214 -13.96 -15.36 6.61
N ASP A 215 -14.62 -16.40 7.12
CA ASP A 215 -16.07 -16.54 7.04
C ASP A 215 -16.79 -15.42 7.82
N GLU A 216 -16.30 -15.04 9.00
CA GLU A 216 -16.82 -13.91 9.79
C GLU A 216 -16.70 -12.58 9.04
N ILE A 217 -15.53 -12.30 8.48
CA ILE A 217 -15.29 -11.05 7.72
C ILE A 217 -16.17 -10.99 6.47
N LEU A 218 -16.24 -12.09 5.72
CA LEU A 218 -17.00 -12.15 4.47
C LEU A 218 -18.52 -12.23 4.68
N ALA A 219 -18.98 -12.65 5.87
CA ALA A 219 -20.40 -12.66 6.22
C ALA A 219 -20.99 -11.24 6.30
N GLY A 220 -20.22 -10.27 6.80
CA GLY A 220 -20.64 -8.86 6.88
C GLY A 220 -20.92 -8.25 5.49
N SER A 221 -20.22 -8.71 4.46
CA SER A 221 -20.36 -8.27 3.07
C SER A 221 -21.68 -8.71 2.42
N ARG A 222 -22.25 -9.84 2.86
CA ARG A 222 -23.47 -10.43 2.27
C ARG A 222 -24.76 -9.74 2.72
N ILE A 223 -24.74 -9.04 3.86
CA ILE A 223 -25.94 -8.42 4.44
C ILE A 223 -26.30 -7.09 3.75
N THR A 224 -25.34 -6.44 3.10
CA THR A 224 -25.55 -5.14 2.42
C THR A 224 -25.90 -5.28 0.93
N GLY A 225 -25.98 -6.51 0.41
CA GLY A 225 -26.20 -6.82 -1.00
C GLY A 225 -27.63 -7.24 -1.37
N GLU A 226 -28.58 -7.22 -0.43
CA GLU A 226 -30.02 -7.45 -0.67
C GLU A 226 -30.84 -6.15 -0.59
#